data_AF-A0AAV0YKE5-F1
#
_entry.id   AF-A0AAV0YKE5-F1
#
_cell.length_a   1.000
_cell.length_b   1.000
_cell.length_c   1.000
_cell.angle_alpha   90.00
_cell.angle_beta   90.00
_cell.angle_gamma   90.00
#
_symmetry.space_group_name_H-M   'P 1'
#
loop_
_entity.id
_entity.type
_entity.pdbx_description
1 polymer ?
#
loop_
_entity_poly.entity_id
_entity_poly.type
_entity_poly.pdbx_seq_one_letter_code
_entity_poly.pdbx_strand_id
1 'polypeptide(L)'
;MRPPGGSSNVRRQPKESAYLPPTPLNSHRDSDVSLASSRSSSIGIHSLDVYKDRSYQQNTTATINSFLASQDLNVSFKPFSSPSAKHIHQTLIFLVGLLDFNINKIEDLPPLLKFMNYPHKLNKSVLKSPAAPHQWPSILALIHWLVQSCQIHLSFSSPSHTTTLQTNNIVFQYSLNAYLNFIRGDDEAISELDHEIRTRILREKSNADNTLAAAEQKVSELEAQLEGLRSAPSQKDLLDKEKEMLQGDVIKFHKIIDEFGLRIESKERDLVEKEKQLQAKVVESDNICQENKMLKKKVESQPFNTRDVERMKRELQAAERDAGEAELARNDWEEKCWELDRTLANNIRDLEPITRDCNQALKRFFSFPLDIDKKDVSLSKFKGKVLLIVNVASRCGLTSSNYTELSHLYENFKDRGLEVLAFPCNQFGMQEPGSNEEIKQFACTKFKAEFPIFDKVDVNGPFTAPVYQFLKSSSGGFFGDLVKWNFEKFLVDKNGKVVERYPPTTSPFQIEVNFPTA
;
A
#
# COMPACT_ATOMS: atom_id res chain seq x y z
N MET A 1 24.05 -31.09 63.46
CA MET A 1 25.08 -31.22 62.40
C MET A 1 24.58 -30.47 61.17
N ARG A 2 25.30 -29.43 60.76
CA ARG A 2 24.99 -28.56 59.60
C ARG A 2 25.51 -29.16 58.28
N PRO A 3 24.79 -28.95 57.18
CA PRO A 3 25.39 -28.74 55.85
C PRO A 3 24.83 -27.45 55.18
N PRO A 4 25.35 -26.98 54.02
CA PRO A 4 25.82 -25.60 53.85
C PRO A 4 24.86 -24.69 53.06
N GLY A 5 24.97 -23.37 53.30
CA GLY A 5 24.19 -22.32 52.65
C GLY A 5 25.08 -21.33 51.91
N GLY A 6 24.63 -20.92 50.73
CA GLY A 6 25.40 -20.28 49.67
C GLY A 6 25.88 -18.85 49.92
N SER A 7 26.93 -18.51 49.17
CA SER A 7 27.50 -17.17 49.02
C SER A 7 26.90 -16.49 47.79
N SER A 8 26.31 -15.31 47.96
CA SER A 8 26.55 -14.12 47.10
C SER A 8 25.65 -12.96 47.56
N ASN A 9 26.25 -12.04 48.32
CA ASN A 9 25.66 -10.77 48.69
C ASN A 9 25.72 -9.80 47.50
N VAL A 10 24.58 -9.50 46.89
CA VAL A 10 24.44 -8.36 45.97
C VAL A 10 23.84 -7.18 46.74
N ARG A 11 24.62 -6.10 46.72
CA ARG A 11 24.50 -4.86 47.49
C ARG A 11 23.42 -3.96 46.90
N ARG A 12 22.48 -3.50 47.73
CA ARG A 12 21.51 -2.43 47.41
C ARG A 12 22.25 -1.09 47.29
N GLN A 13 21.98 -0.33 46.23
CA GLN A 13 22.30 1.11 46.14
C GLN A 13 21.02 1.94 45.91
N PRO A 14 20.98 3.21 46.39
CA PRO A 14 19.81 4.10 46.28
C PRO A 14 19.80 4.92 44.98
N LYS A 15 18.62 5.42 44.64
CA LYS A 15 18.29 6.20 43.44
C LYS A 15 18.93 7.60 43.45
N GLU A 16 19.67 7.94 42.40
CA GLU A 16 20.00 9.32 42.03
C GLU A 16 19.03 9.84 40.98
N SER A 17 18.64 11.10 41.18
CA SER A 17 17.83 11.94 40.31
C SER A 17 18.70 12.48 39.17
N ALA A 18 18.25 12.30 37.93
CA ALA A 18 18.81 12.97 36.76
C ALA A 18 17.67 13.54 35.91
N TYR A 19 17.56 14.87 35.93
CA TYR A 19 16.79 15.66 34.98
C TYR A 19 17.48 15.64 33.61
N LEU A 20 16.73 15.36 32.55
CA LEU A 20 17.05 15.74 31.16
C LEU A 20 15.75 16.08 30.40
N PRO A 21 15.84 16.92 29.33
CA PRO A 21 14.81 17.89 28.90
C PRO A 21 13.86 17.35 27.83
N PRO A 22 12.74 18.03 27.51
CA PRO A 22 11.88 17.62 26.40
C PRO A 22 12.34 18.25 25.08
N THR A 23 12.34 17.45 24.01
CA THR A 23 12.36 17.88 22.60
C THR A 23 11.23 17.16 21.83
N PRO A 24 10.84 17.63 20.64
CA PRO A 24 9.51 18.16 20.36
C PRO A 24 8.62 17.16 19.59
N LEU A 25 7.31 17.32 19.71
CA LEU A 25 6.34 16.63 18.86
C LEU A 25 5.53 17.65 18.06
N ASN A 26 5.87 17.72 16.78
CA ASN A 26 5.03 18.20 15.70
C ASN A 26 3.70 17.42 15.71
N SER A 27 2.57 18.11 15.84
CA SER A 27 1.34 17.69 15.18
C SER A 27 0.78 18.85 14.37
N HIS A 28 0.87 18.67 13.05
CA HIS A 28 0.14 19.45 12.06
C HIS A 28 -1.36 19.34 12.34
N ARG A 29 -2.02 20.49 12.44
CA ARG A 29 -3.45 20.64 12.16
C ARG A 29 -3.65 21.99 11.48
N ASP A 30 -3.55 21.95 10.16
CA ASP A 30 -3.94 23.05 9.28
C ASP A 30 -5.48 23.19 9.28
N SER A 31 -5.94 24.41 9.60
CA SER A 31 -6.80 25.30 8.80
C SER A 31 -8.13 24.71 8.25
N ASP A 32 -9.33 25.30 8.32
CA ASP A 32 -9.77 26.69 8.46
C ASP A 32 -11.27 26.68 8.82
N VAL A 33 -11.71 27.54 9.76
CA VAL A 33 -12.88 28.41 9.57
C VAL A 33 -12.58 29.71 10.31
N SER A 34 -11.93 30.61 9.59
CA SER A 34 -11.78 32.01 9.98
C SER A 34 -13.12 32.73 9.85
N LEU A 35 -13.62 33.32 10.93
CA LEU A 35 -14.48 34.51 10.87
C LEU A 35 -14.30 35.34 12.15
N ALA A 36 -13.88 36.59 11.96
CA ALA A 36 -13.78 37.67 12.94
C ALA A 36 -12.65 37.60 13.98
N SER A 37 -11.41 37.57 13.48
CA SER A 37 -10.34 38.33 14.14
C SER A 37 -10.64 39.82 13.97
N SER A 38 -11.02 40.46 15.08
CA SER A 38 -10.84 41.89 15.30
C SER A 38 -10.52 42.08 16.78
N ARG A 39 -9.30 41.70 17.15
CA ARG A 39 -8.68 42.18 18.38
C ARG A 39 -8.67 43.70 18.33
N SER A 40 -9.53 44.34 19.12
CA SER A 40 -9.28 45.70 19.55
C SER A 40 -8.24 45.65 20.66
N SER A 41 -7.12 46.31 20.40
CA SER A 41 -6.02 46.61 21.29
C SER A 41 -6.52 47.04 22.67
N SER A 42 -5.73 46.69 23.68
CA SER A 42 -5.73 47.28 25.03
C SER A 42 -6.30 48.70 25.08
N ILE A 43 -7.58 48.80 25.43
CA ILE A 43 -8.28 50.06 25.66
C ILE A 43 -8.28 50.26 27.17
N GLY A 44 -7.38 51.16 27.60
CA GLY A 44 -7.46 51.77 28.91
C GLY A 44 -8.87 52.33 29.11
N ILE A 45 -9.36 52.26 30.34
CA ILE A 45 -10.62 52.81 30.87
C ILE A 45 -11.12 53.99 30.01
N HIS A 46 -11.92 53.70 28.99
CA HIS A 46 -12.68 54.72 28.27
C HIS A 46 -14.01 54.85 28.99
N SER A 47 -13.93 55.68 30.03
CA SER A 47 -14.88 56.73 30.43
C SER A 47 -16.21 56.70 29.68
N LEU A 48 -17.33 56.84 30.41
CA LEU A 48 -18.73 57.00 29.96
C LEU A 48 -18.99 57.74 28.63
N ASP A 49 -18.01 58.44 28.06
CA ASP A 49 -18.01 59.13 26.79
C ASP A 49 -18.42 58.26 25.59
N VAL A 50 -18.17 56.95 25.59
CA VAL A 50 -18.65 56.06 24.52
C VAL A 50 -20.18 56.01 24.47
N TYR A 51 -20.84 56.12 25.64
CA TYR A 51 -22.30 56.21 25.73
C TYR A 51 -22.83 57.58 25.30
N LYS A 52 -22.00 58.55 24.91
CA LYS A 52 -22.43 59.80 24.25
C LYS A 52 -22.52 59.64 22.74
N ASP A 53 -21.85 58.64 22.15
CA ASP A 53 -21.95 58.38 20.72
C ASP A 53 -23.32 57.77 20.35
N ARG A 54 -23.89 58.28 19.25
CA ARG A 54 -25.24 57.88 18.83
C ARG A 54 -25.28 56.44 18.35
N SER A 55 -24.26 55.99 17.60
CA SER A 55 -24.25 54.61 17.09
C SER A 55 -24.19 53.59 18.25
N TYR A 56 -23.40 53.89 19.27
CA TYR A 56 -23.24 53.05 20.44
C TYR A 56 -24.50 53.01 21.33
N GLN A 57 -25.18 54.15 21.53
CA GLN A 57 -26.46 54.19 22.26
C GLN A 57 -27.53 53.35 21.58
N GLN A 58 -27.60 53.38 20.24
CA GLN A 58 -28.55 52.60 19.47
C GLN A 58 -28.33 51.09 19.65
N ASN A 59 -27.09 50.62 19.50
CA ASN A 59 -26.75 49.22 19.69
C ASN A 59 -27.00 48.76 21.13
N THR A 60 -26.57 49.55 22.11
CA THR A 60 -26.78 49.27 23.54
C THR A 60 -28.27 49.15 23.88
N THR A 61 -29.08 50.06 23.35
CA THR A 61 -30.53 50.06 23.59
C THR A 61 -31.19 48.84 22.94
N ALA A 62 -30.73 48.41 21.76
CA ALA A 62 -31.20 47.18 21.13
C ALA A 62 -30.87 45.94 21.97
N THR A 63 -29.64 45.85 22.50
CA THR A 63 -29.23 44.75 23.40
C THR A 63 -30.09 44.70 24.67
N ILE A 64 -30.29 45.85 25.32
CA ILE A 64 -31.12 45.95 26.53
C ILE A 64 -32.56 45.53 26.22
N ASN A 65 -33.18 46.10 25.18
CA ASN A 65 -34.56 45.77 24.82
C ASN A 65 -34.72 44.28 24.46
N SER A 66 -33.75 43.69 23.75
CA SER A 66 -33.76 42.27 23.42
C SER A 66 -33.70 41.40 24.68
N PHE A 67 -32.87 41.77 25.66
CA PHE A 67 -32.78 41.03 26.91
C PHE A 67 -34.06 41.19 27.75
N LEU A 68 -34.57 42.42 27.92
CA LEU A 68 -35.79 42.67 28.70
C LEU A 68 -37.00 41.95 28.10
N ALA A 69 -37.10 41.90 26.76
CA ALA A 69 -38.13 41.12 26.07
C ALA A 69 -37.99 39.61 26.33
N SER A 70 -36.77 39.09 26.46
CA SER A 70 -36.54 37.67 26.79
C SER A 70 -36.91 37.29 28.23
N GLN A 71 -37.04 38.28 29.12
CA GLN A 71 -37.36 38.09 30.54
C GLN A 71 -38.76 38.62 30.88
N ASP A 72 -39.64 38.76 29.88
CA ASP A 72 -41.05 39.20 30.00
C ASP A 72 -41.29 40.59 30.64
N LEU A 73 -40.30 41.49 30.64
CA LEU A 73 -40.50 42.87 31.07
C LEU A 73 -40.97 43.75 29.90
N ASN A 74 -42.25 44.16 29.92
CA ASN A 74 -42.87 45.02 28.90
C ASN A 74 -42.44 46.51 28.98
N VAL A 75 -41.14 46.77 28.96
CA VAL A 75 -40.54 48.12 28.89
C VAL A 75 -39.61 48.17 27.68
N SER A 76 -39.86 49.09 26.76
CA SER A 76 -39.00 49.32 25.60
C SER A 76 -38.41 50.74 25.64
N PHE A 77 -37.09 50.82 25.59
CA PHE A 77 -36.38 52.09 25.49
C PHE A 77 -36.20 52.51 24.03
N LYS A 78 -36.43 53.78 23.74
CA LYS A 78 -36.19 54.36 22.41
C LYS A 78 -34.77 54.93 22.32
N PRO A 79 -34.03 54.69 21.23
CA PRO A 79 -32.71 55.31 21.03
C PRO A 79 -32.81 56.84 21.11
N PHE A 80 -31.85 57.47 21.79
CA PHE A 80 -31.70 58.94 21.91
C PHE A 80 -32.76 59.70 22.70
N SER A 81 -33.78 59.03 23.25
CA SER A 81 -34.77 59.66 24.13
C SER A 81 -34.67 59.09 25.54
N SER A 82 -34.65 59.96 26.54
CA SER A 82 -34.66 59.51 27.93
C SER A 82 -36.07 59.03 28.32
N PRO A 83 -36.23 57.79 28.83
CA PRO A 83 -37.51 57.27 29.27
C PRO A 83 -37.95 57.90 30.60
N SER A 84 -39.21 57.68 30.99
CA SER A 84 -39.72 58.13 32.29
C SER A 84 -38.90 57.55 33.44
N ALA A 85 -38.63 58.37 34.47
CA ALA A 85 -37.90 57.94 35.67
C ALA A 85 -38.52 56.70 36.32
N LYS A 86 -39.86 56.56 36.26
CA LYS A 86 -40.58 55.37 36.74
C LYS A 86 -40.15 54.09 36.03
N HIS A 87 -40.02 54.13 34.69
CA HIS A 87 -39.60 52.99 33.90
C HIS A 87 -38.13 52.63 34.17
N ILE A 88 -37.26 53.64 34.33
CA ILE A 88 -35.85 53.43 34.67
C ILE A 88 -35.73 52.72 36.02
N HIS A 89 -36.43 53.21 37.06
CA HIS A 89 -36.40 52.61 38.38
C HIS A 89 -36.93 51.18 38.37
N GLN A 90 -38.04 50.93 37.67
CA GLN A 90 -38.62 49.60 37.53
C GLN A 90 -37.63 48.63 36.86
N THR A 91 -36.96 49.05 35.78
CA THR A 91 -35.96 48.22 35.10
C THR A 91 -34.75 47.94 35.99
N LEU A 92 -34.23 48.93 36.72
CA LEU A 92 -33.08 48.72 37.60
C LEU A 92 -33.41 47.76 38.75
N ILE A 93 -34.59 47.89 39.38
CA ILE A 93 -35.02 46.97 40.44
C ILE A 93 -35.21 45.56 39.88
N PHE A 94 -35.84 45.44 38.70
CA PHE A 94 -36.03 44.15 38.04
C PHE A 94 -34.71 43.44 37.74
N LEU A 95 -33.75 44.13 37.13
CA LEU A 95 -32.44 43.55 36.79
C LEU A 95 -31.65 43.13 38.04
N VAL A 96 -31.75 43.89 39.12
CA VAL A 96 -31.10 43.53 40.39
C VAL A 96 -31.78 42.30 41.02
N GLY A 97 -33.10 42.18 40.90
CA GLY A 97 -33.83 40.98 41.33
C GLY A 97 -33.44 39.71 40.59
N LEU A 98 -33.11 39.80 39.29
CA LEU A 98 -32.59 38.66 38.50
C LEU A 98 -31.20 38.17 38.95
N LEU A 99 -30.49 38.96 39.76
CA LEU A 99 -29.19 38.63 40.34
C LEU A 99 -29.32 38.18 41.80
N ASP A 100 -30.52 37.76 42.23
CA ASP A 100 -30.85 37.32 43.59
C ASP A 100 -30.65 38.40 44.68
N PHE A 101 -30.62 39.67 44.30
CA PHE A 101 -30.58 40.80 45.24
C PHE A 101 -31.96 41.47 45.33
N ASN A 102 -32.43 41.71 46.56
CA ASN A 102 -33.70 42.39 46.80
C ASN A 102 -33.48 43.83 47.28
N ILE A 103 -33.81 44.82 46.44
CA ILE A 103 -33.82 46.25 46.81
C ILE A 103 -35.24 46.82 46.80
N ASN A 104 -35.67 47.39 47.92
CA ASN A 104 -37.01 47.98 48.05
C ASN A 104 -37.06 49.45 47.61
N LYS A 105 -35.92 50.16 47.66
CA LYS A 105 -35.78 51.56 47.25
C LYS A 105 -34.56 51.72 46.35
N ILE A 106 -34.67 52.58 45.33
CA ILE A 106 -33.55 52.87 44.42
C ILE A 106 -32.35 53.53 45.13
N GLU A 107 -32.57 54.10 46.32
CA GLU A 107 -31.53 54.70 47.17
C GLU A 107 -30.54 53.68 47.73
N ASP A 108 -30.93 52.39 47.76
CA ASP A 108 -30.11 51.26 48.21
C ASP A 108 -29.24 50.68 47.09
N LEU A 109 -29.42 51.15 45.85
CA LEU A 109 -28.67 50.67 44.69
C LEU A 109 -27.17 51.05 44.72
N PRO A 110 -26.73 52.28 45.09
CA PRO A 110 -25.31 52.62 45.05
C PRO A 110 -24.40 51.77 45.96
N PRO A 111 -24.77 51.42 47.22
CA PRO A 111 -24.02 50.46 48.03
C PRO A 111 -23.91 49.08 47.38
N LEU A 112 -25.00 48.59 46.77
CA LEU A 112 -25.01 47.30 46.08
C LEU A 112 -24.10 47.31 44.84
N LEU A 113 -24.16 48.37 44.03
CA LEU A 113 -23.26 48.52 42.87
C LEU A 113 -21.79 48.55 43.29
N LYS A 114 -21.47 49.12 44.46
CA LYS A 114 -20.11 49.04 45.03
C LYS A 114 -19.75 47.61 45.43
N PHE A 115 -20.67 46.87 46.05
CA PHE A 115 -20.46 45.45 46.39
C PHE A 115 -20.22 44.58 45.15
N MET A 116 -20.94 44.85 44.06
CA MET A 116 -20.79 44.17 42.78
C MET A 116 -19.61 44.68 41.93
N ASN A 117 -18.77 45.57 42.46
CA ASN A 117 -17.64 46.19 41.77
C ASN A 117 -18.01 46.89 40.45
N TYR A 118 -19.12 47.63 40.42
CA TYR A 118 -19.49 48.44 39.27
C TYR A 118 -18.40 49.48 38.96
N PRO A 119 -17.85 49.51 37.72
CA PRO A 119 -16.63 50.25 37.40
C PRO A 119 -16.78 51.78 37.34
N HIS A 120 -18.00 52.33 37.44
CA HIS A 120 -18.24 53.77 37.31
C HIS A 120 -18.89 54.37 38.55
N LYS A 121 -18.46 55.59 38.91
CA LYS A 121 -19.01 56.29 40.08
C LYS A 121 -20.41 56.86 39.77
N LEU A 122 -21.41 56.46 40.54
CA LEU A 122 -22.77 57.02 40.50
C LEU A 122 -23.05 57.79 41.79
N ASN A 123 -23.42 59.07 41.66
CA ASN A 123 -23.82 59.89 42.80
C ASN A 123 -25.32 59.67 43.10
N LYS A 124 -25.70 59.71 44.38
CA LYS A 124 -27.11 59.57 44.82
C LYS A 124 -28.06 60.56 44.12
N SER A 125 -27.57 61.73 43.73
CA SER A 125 -28.34 62.75 42.98
C SER A 125 -28.74 62.31 41.57
N VAL A 126 -27.96 61.46 40.91
CA VAL A 126 -28.21 60.98 39.54
C VAL A 126 -29.41 60.02 39.50
N LEU A 127 -29.60 59.24 40.58
CA LEU A 127 -30.74 58.31 40.69
C LEU A 127 -32.05 58.99 41.10
N LYS A 128 -32.00 60.24 41.59
CA LYS A 128 -33.20 61.04 41.92
C LYS A 128 -33.86 61.66 40.69
N SER A 129 -33.11 61.90 39.61
CA SER A 129 -33.65 62.47 38.36
C SER A 129 -33.06 61.79 37.12
N PRO A 130 -33.17 60.46 37.00
CA PRO A 130 -32.42 59.67 36.01
C PRO A 130 -32.84 59.91 34.56
N ALA A 131 -34.00 60.57 34.35
CA ALA A 131 -34.51 60.93 33.03
C ALA A 131 -33.90 62.23 32.46
N ALA A 132 -33.02 62.90 33.20
CA ALA A 132 -32.39 64.13 32.73
C ALA A 132 -31.45 63.82 31.53
N PRO A 133 -31.50 64.58 30.41
CA PRO A 133 -30.74 64.26 29.20
C PRO A 133 -29.22 64.11 29.40
N HIS A 134 -28.64 64.89 30.31
CA HIS A 134 -27.21 64.84 30.65
C HIS A 134 -26.84 63.64 31.56
N GLN A 135 -27.81 63.02 32.22
CA GLN A 135 -27.63 61.86 33.11
C GLN A 135 -27.92 60.54 32.40
N TRP A 136 -28.72 60.58 31.33
CA TRP A 136 -29.16 59.40 30.61
C TRP A 136 -28.02 58.50 30.09
N PRO A 137 -26.90 59.01 29.51
CA PRO A 137 -25.78 58.15 29.12
C PRO A 137 -25.20 57.32 30.28
N SER A 138 -25.11 57.90 31.48
CA SER A 138 -24.62 57.23 32.69
C SER A 138 -25.57 56.14 33.17
N ILE A 139 -26.88 56.41 33.12
CA ILE A 139 -27.92 55.45 33.49
C ILE A 139 -28.03 54.33 32.47
N LEU A 140 -27.89 54.64 31.17
CA LEU A 140 -27.86 53.65 30.10
C LEU A 140 -26.67 52.70 30.26
N ALA A 141 -25.49 53.22 30.59
CA ALA A 141 -24.31 52.42 30.90
C ALA A 141 -24.52 51.49 32.10
N LEU A 142 -25.20 51.97 33.14
CA LEU A 142 -25.57 51.16 34.30
C LEU A 142 -26.53 50.02 33.92
N ILE A 143 -27.61 50.33 33.19
CA ILE A 143 -28.60 49.32 32.75
C ILE A 143 -27.91 48.28 31.85
N HIS A 144 -27.08 48.72 30.90
CA HIS A 144 -26.36 47.84 29.99
C HIS A 144 -25.44 46.87 30.75
N TRP A 145 -24.68 47.38 31.72
CA TRP A 145 -23.79 46.57 32.55
C TRP A 145 -24.57 45.56 33.42
N LEU A 146 -25.71 45.97 33.99
CA LEU A 146 -26.58 45.07 34.74
C LEU A 146 -27.16 43.97 33.84
N VAL A 147 -27.60 44.31 32.62
CA VAL A 147 -28.08 43.33 31.62
C VAL A 147 -26.99 42.30 31.30
N GLN A 148 -25.77 42.74 31.02
CA GLN A 148 -24.65 41.82 30.77
C GLN A 148 -24.37 40.92 31.98
N SER A 149 -24.43 41.48 33.19
CA SER A 149 -24.25 40.72 34.44
C SER A 149 -25.34 39.66 34.62
N CYS A 150 -26.60 39.99 34.32
CA CYS A 150 -27.72 39.05 34.36
C CYS A 150 -27.56 37.92 33.34
N GLN A 151 -27.13 38.25 32.11
CA GLN A 151 -26.87 37.24 31.07
C GLN A 151 -25.81 36.23 31.52
N ILE A 152 -24.74 36.70 32.16
CA ILE A 152 -23.68 35.84 32.70
C ILE A 152 -24.22 35.00 33.85
N HIS A 153 -24.93 35.60 34.81
CA HIS A 153 -25.50 34.88 35.95
C HIS A 153 -26.41 33.72 35.51
N LEU A 154 -27.33 33.99 34.58
CA LEU A 154 -28.24 32.98 34.04
C LEU A 154 -27.50 31.86 33.29
N SER A 155 -26.36 32.16 32.65
CA SER A 155 -25.55 31.14 31.98
C SER A 155 -24.89 30.15 32.95
N PHE A 156 -24.52 30.59 34.15
CA PHE A 156 -23.93 29.73 35.19
C PHE A 156 -24.97 28.89 35.92
N SER A 157 -26.19 29.40 36.06
CA SER A 157 -27.32 28.66 36.65
C SER A 157 -27.90 27.59 35.71
N SER A 158 -27.47 27.58 34.45
CA SER A 158 -27.85 26.56 33.47
C SER A 158 -27.15 25.22 33.77
N PRO A 159 -27.85 24.08 33.78
CA PRO A 159 -27.34 22.78 34.26
C PRO A 159 -26.18 22.19 33.43
N SER A 160 -25.77 22.86 32.35
CA SER A 160 -24.70 22.44 31.44
C SER A 160 -23.29 22.57 32.03
N HIS A 161 -23.10 23.34 33.11
CA HIS A 161 -21.78 23.74 33.60
C HIS A 161 -21.45 23.29 35.03
N THR A 162 -22.28 22.48 35.67
CA THR A 162 -21.90 21.83 36.94
C THR A 162 -20.88 20.73 36.66
N THR A 163 -19.62 21.12 36.89
CA THR A 163 -18.40 20.33 36.99
C THR A 163 -18.64 18.83 37.28
N THR A 164 -18.44 18.00 36.27
CA THR A 164 -18.51 16.53 36.26
C THR A 164 -17.60 15.85 37.29
N LEU A 165 -16.74 16.61 37.98
CA LEU A 165 -15.82 16.12 39.00
C LEU A 165 -16.47 15.91 40.39
N GLN A 166 -17.57 16.61 40.71
CA GLN A 166 -18.21 16.46 42.04
C GLN A 166 -19.30 15.38 42.10
N THR A 167 -19.86 14.99 40.96
CA THR A 167 -20.95 13.99 40.89
C THR A 167 -20.46 12.55 40.75
N ASN A 168 -19.19 12.31 40.39
CA ASN A 168 -18.68 10.97 40.10
C ASN A 168 -18.00 10.24 41.27
N ASN A 169 -17.81 10.88 42.42
CA ASN A 169 -17.24 10.19 43.58
C ASN A 169 -18.35 9.47 44.37
N ILE A 170 -18.49 8.16 44.10
CA ILE A 170 -19.50 7.29 44.72
C ILE A 170 -19.40 7.32 46.26
N VAL A 171 -18.19 7.37 46.80
CA VAL A 171 -17.95 7.43 48.25
C VAL A 171 -18.41 8.75 48.83
N PHE A 172 -18.17 9.86 48.12
CA PHE A 172 -18.63 11.17 48.54
C PHE A 172 -20.16 11.29 48.53
N GLN A 173 -20.80 10.81 47.45
CA GLN A 173 -22.26 10.80 47.32
C GLN A 173 -22.92 9.92 48.39
N TYR A 174 -22.34 8.74 48.65
CA TYR A 174 -22.74 7.89 49.76
C TYR A 174 -22.66 8.62 51.10
N SER A 175 -21.49 9.18 51.41
CA SER A 175 -21.23 9.83 52.70
C SER A 175 -22.19 11.00 52.93
N LEU A 176 -22.44 11.79 51.88
CA LEU A 176 -23.37 12.92 51.94
C LEU A 176 -24.82 12.45 52.18
N ASN A 177 -25.30 11.47 51.40
CA ASN A 177 -26.67 10.99 51.51
C ASN A 177 -26.91 10.23 52.82
N ALA A 178 -25.94 9.43 53.27
CA ALA A 178 -25.98 8.78 54.57
C ALA A 178 -26.06 9.81 55.71
N TYR A 179 -25.26 10.88 55.64
CA TYR A 179 -25.29 11.95 56.64
C TYR A 179 -26.62 12.73 56.62
N LEU A 180 -27.20 12.99 55.44
CA LEU A 180 -28.51 13.64 55.32
C LEU A 180 -29.63 12.77 55.90
N ASN A 181 -29.62 11.46 55.63
CA ASN A 181 -30.60 10.53 56.19
C ASN A 181 -30.44 10.38 57.71
N PHE A 182 -29.20 10.38 58.21
CA PHE A 182 -28.91 10.42 59.65
C PHE A 182 -29.52 11.64 60.34
N ILE A 183 -29.33 12.85 59.77
CA ILE A 183 -29.92 14.07 60.34
C ILE A 183 -31.45 14.01 60.35
N ARG A 184 -32.06 13.33 59.37
CA ARG A 184 -33.51 13.15 59.27
C ARG A 184 -34.06 12.04 60.19
N GLY A 185 -33.19 11.19 60.75
CA GLY A 185 -33.58 10.02 61.54
C GLY A 185 -34.22 8.90 60.72
N ASP A 186 -33.87 8.80 59.44
CA ASP A 186 -34.43 7.82 58.50
C ASP A 186 -33.47 6.64 58.33
N ASP A 187 -33.53 5.71 59.29
CA ASP A 187 -32.65 4.52 59.33
C ASP A 187 -32.96 3.52 58.19
N GLU A 188 -34.21 3.49 57.70
CA GLU A 188 -34.63 2.64 56.58
C GLU A 188 -33.97 3.08 55.27
N ALA A 189 -33.97 4.40 55.00
CA ALA A 189 -33.29 4.96 53.84
C ALA A 189 -31.76 4.76 53.85
N ILE A 190 -31.13 4.64 55.03
CA ILE A 190 -29.70 4.31 55.14
C ILE A 190 -29.45 2.86 54.69
N SER A 191 -30.29 1.92 55.10
CA SER A 191 -30.19 0.50 54.72
C SER A 191 -30.38 0.31 53.21
N GLU A 192 -31.32 1.02 52.59
CA GLU A 192 -31.52 1.02 51.14
C GLU A 192 -30.29 1.57 50.40
N LEU A 193 -29.75 2.69 50.87
CA LEU A 193 -28.56 3.32 50.31
C LEU A 193 -27.33 2.40 50.38
N ASP A 194 -27.15 1.69 51.50
CA ASP A 194 -26.09 0.67 51.68
C ASP A 194 -26.22 -0.46 50.66
N HIS A 195 -27.46 -0.94 50.43
CA HIS A 195 -27.73 -2.01 49.47
C HIS A 195 -27.44 -1.55 48.02
N GLU A 196 -27.88 -0.34 47.67
CA GLU A 196 -27.66 0.23 46.34
C GLU A 196 -26.16 0.34 46.03
N ILE A 197 -25.38 0.92 46.94
CA ILE A 197 -23.94 1.12 46.73
C ILE A 197 -23.18 -0.18 46.73
N ARG A 198 -23.53 -1.12 47.61
CA ARG A 198 -22.95 -2.46 47.58
C ARG A 198 -23.18 -3.12 46.22
N THR A 199 -24.40 -3.04 45.70
CA THR A 199 -24.76 -3.59 44.39
C THR A 199 -23.96 -2.92 43.27
N ARG A 200 -23.83 -1.60 43.31
CA ARG A 200 -23.05 -0.84 42.34
C ARG A 200 -21.57 -1.23 42.36
N ILE A 201 -20.94 -1.29 43.54
CA ILE A 201 -19.53 -1.70 43.71
C ILE A 201 -19.32 -3.12 43.21
N LEU A 202 -20.22 -4.05 43.52
CA LEU A 202 -20.12 -5.44 43.04
C LEU A 202 -20.23 -5.52 41.52
N ARG A 203 -21.08 -4.71 40.90
CA ARG A 203 -21.20 -4.62 39.45
C ARG A 203 -19.93 -4.07 38.80
N GLU A 204 -19.37 -2.99 39.35
CA GLU A 204 -18.11 -2.40 38.87
C GLU A 204 -16.95 -3.38 39.04
N LYS A 205 -16.88 -4.11 40.16
CA LYS A 205 -15.92 -5.18 40.38
C LYS A 205 -16.07 -6.28 39.32
N SER A 206 -17.28 -6.78 39.09
CA SER A 206 -17.51 -7.83 38.09
C SER A 206 -17.12 -7.39 36.67
N ASN A 207 -17.38 -6.13 36.31
CA ASN A 207 -16.93 -5.56 35.04
C ASN A 207 -15.40 -5.52 34.97
N ALA A 208 -14.73 -5.09 36.05
CA ALA A 208 -13.27 -5.07 36.13
C ALA A 208 -12.66 -6.47 36.01
N ASP A 209 -13.23 -7.47 36.70
CA ASP A 209 -12.81 -8.88 36.63
C ASP A 209 -12.93 -9.41 35.19
N ASN A 210 -14.03 -9.09 34.49
CA ASN A 210 -14.20 -9.48 33.08
C ASN A 210 -13.17 -8.81 32.17
N THR A 211 -12.86 -7.53 32.39
CA THR A 211 -11.83 -6.84 31.61
C THR A 211 -10.43 -7.39 31.88
N LEU A 212 -10.15 -7.79 33.12
CA LEU A 212 -8.88 -8.42 33.49
C LEU A 212 -8.74 -9.77 32.79
N ALA A 213 -9.77 -10.62 32.84
CA ALA A 213 -9.76 -11.92 32.16
C ALA A 213 -9.54 -11.79 30.65
N ALA A 214 -10.17 -10.80 29.99
CA ALA A 214 -9.95 -10.52 28.58
C ALA A 214 -8.52 -10.06 28.28
N ALA A 215 -7.92 -9.27 29.18
CA ALA A 215 -6.54 -8.84 29.04
C ALA A 215 -5.56 -10.02 29.22
N GLU A 216 -5.79 -10.88 30.20
CA GLU A 216 -5.00 -12.09 30.43
C GLU A 216 -5.05 -13.05 29.22
N GLN A 217 -6.24 -13.24 28.63
CA GLN A 217 -6.37 -14.03 27.40
C GLN A 217 -5.53 -13.42 26.27
N LYS A 218 -5.59 -12.10 26.08
CA LYS A 218 -4.82 -11.41 25.04
C LYS A 218 -3.31 -11.52 25.27
N VAL A 219 -2.85 -11.50 26.52
CA VAL A 219 -1.43 -11.74 26.85
C VAL A 219 -1.03 -13.16 26.44
N SER A 220 -1.82 -14.16 26.81
CA SER A 220 -1.58 -15.56 26.44
C SER A 220 -1.51 -15.76 24.90
N GLU A 221 -2.42 -15.13 24.16
CA GLU A 221 -2.42 -15.17 22.69
C GLU A 221 -1.15 -14.53 22.09
N LEU A 222 -0.71 -13.39 22.63
CA LEU A 222 0.50 -12.70 22.17
C LEU A 222 1.77 -13.50 22.51
N GLU A 223 1.84 -14.13 23.67
CA GLU A 223 2.95 -15.01 24.05
C GLU A 223 3.04 -16.23 23.12
N ALA A 224 1.90 -16.85 22.78
CA ALA A 224 1.86 -17.94 21.82
C ALA A 224 2.31 -17.52 20.41
N GLN A 225 1.92 -16.33 19.96
CA GLN A 225 2.40 -15.77 18.68
C GLN A 225 3.91 -15.53 18.71
N LEU A 226 4.45 -15.02 19.82
CA LEU A 226 5.88 -14.77 19.97
C LEU A 226 6.69 -16.07 19.91
N GLU A 227 6.22 -17.13 20.57
CA GLU A 227 6.86 -18.44 20.51
C GLU A 227 6.78 -19.07 19.11
N GLY A 228 5.65 -18.88 18.40
CA GLY A 228 5.52 -19.26 16.99
C GLY A 228 6.54 -18.56 16.10
N LEU A 229 6.79 -17.26 16.33
CA LEU A 229 7.82 -16.51 15.59
C LEU A 229 9.25 -16.92 15.95
N ARG A 230 9.50 -17.35 17.20
CA ARG A 230 10.82 -17.85 17.63
C ARG A 230 11.15 -19.23 17.10
N SER A 231 10.16 -20.10 16.99
CA SER A 231 10.33 -21.48 16.51
C SER A 231 10.38 -21.58 14.99
N ALA A 232 9.81 -20.60 14.27
CA ALA A 232 9.96 -20.51 12.82
C ALA A 232 11.44 -20.24 12.44
N PRO A 233 12.00 -20.94 11.43
CA PRO A 233 13.32 -20.60 10.90
C PRO A 233 13.32 -19.15 10.47
N SER A 234 14.32 -18.38 10.89
CA SER A 234 14.38 -16.99 10.50
C SER A 234 14.56 -16.91 8.97
N GLN A 235 14.04 -15.86 8.35
CA GLN A 235 14.25 -15.63 6.92
C GLN A 235 15.75 -15.62 6.58
N LYS A 236 16.60 -15.18 7.52
CA LYS A 236 18.05 -15.26 7.42
C LYS A 236 18.56 -16.71 7.31
N ASP A 237 18.07 -17.62 8.14
CA ASP A 237 18.52 -19.03 8.11
C ASP A 237 18.15 -19.72 6.80
N LEU A 238 17.00 -19.36 6.21
CA LEU A 238 16.59 -19.85 4.90
C LEU A 238 17.49 -19.29 3.80
N LEU A 239 17.79 -17.99 3.84
CA LEU A 239 18.68 -17.32 2.90
C LEU A 239 20.12 -17.85 2.98
N ASP A 240 20.61 -18.15 4.18
CA ASP A 240 21.95 -18.70 4.38
C ASP A 240 22.05 -20.11 3.77
N LYS A 241 21.02 -20.96 3.90
CA LYS A 241 20.96 -22.26 3.21
C LYS A 241 20.90 -22.14 1.69
N GLU A 242 20.11 -21.21 1.17
CA GLU A 242 20.01 -20.95 -0.26
C GLU A 242 21.36 -20.46 -0.82
N LYS A 243 22.02 -19.54 -0.10
CA LYS A 243 23.36 -19.06 -0.43
C LYS A 243 24.38 -20.19 -0.48
N GLU A 244 24.40 -21.10 0.50
CA GLU A 244 25.30 -22.26 0.50
C GLU A 244 25.06 -23.16 -0.72
N MET A 245 23.80 -23.41 -1.07
CA MET A 245 23.45 -24.20 -2.27
C MET A 245 23.96 -23.53 -3.55
N LEU A 246 23.67 -22.24 -3.73
CA LEU A 246 24.09 -21.47 -4.89
C LEU A 246 25.62 -21.37 -5.00
N GLN A 247 26.32 -21.19 -3.87
CA GLN A 247 27.78 -21.22 -3.84
C GLN A 247 28.33 -22.57 -4.31
N GLY A 248 27.70 -23.67 -3.89
CA GLY A 248 28.04 -25.01 -4.36
C GLY A 248 27.89 -25.17 -5.88
N ASP A 249 26.82 -24.62 -6.45
CA ASP A 249 26.58 -24.69 -7.90
C ASP A 249 27.54 -23.79 -8.68
N VAL A 250 27.84 -22.59 -8.18
CA VAL A 250 28.86 -21.71 -8.79
C VAL A 250 30.21 -22.42 -8.88
N ILE A 251 30.63 -23.16 -7.84
CA ILE A 251 31.87 -23.94 -7.85
C ILE A 251 31.82 -25.04 -8.94
N LYS A 252 30.69 -25.73 -9.09
CA LYS A 252 30.51 -26.75 -10.14
C LYS A 252 30.61 -26.14 -11.53
N PHE A 253 29.97 -24.98 -11.76
CA PHE A 253 30.03 -24.30 -13.05
C PHE A 253 31.43 -23.85 -13.41
N HIS A 254 32.19 -23.29 -12.47
CA HIS A 254 33.60 -22.94 -12.71
C HIS A 254 34.41 -24.17 -13.12
N LYS A 255 34.22 -25.30 -12.43
CA LYS A 255 34.91 -26.54 -12.78
C LYS A 255 34.59 -27.04 -14.20
N ILE A 256 33.33 -26.91 -14.63
CA ILE A 256 32.89 -27.26 -15.99
C ILE A 256 33.50 -26.31 -17.02
N ILE A 257 33.53 -25.01 -16.72
CA ILE A 257 34.14 -23.99 -17.59
C ILE A 257 35.63 -24.27 -17.77
N ASP A 258 36.35 -24.60 -16.68
CA ASP A 258 37.78 -24.95 -16.73
C ASP A 258 38.01 -26.21 -17.60
N GLU A 259 37.17 -27.25 -17.45
CA GLU A 259 37.26 -28.46 -18.27
C GLU A 259 37.03 -28.17 -19.76
N PHE A 260 36.04 -27.34 -20.08
CA PHE A 260 35.80 -26.93 -21.47
C PHE A 260 36.92 -26.06 -22.01
N GLY A 261 37.48 -25.15 -21.20
CA GLY A 261 38.66 -24.36 -21.56
C GLY A 261 39.83 -25.24 -22.00
N LEU A 262 40.16 -26.26 -21.20
CA LEU A 262 41.22 -27.22 -21.52
C LEU A 262 40.95 -28.01 -22.82
N ARG A 263 39.69 -28.38 -23.10
CA ARG A 263 39.32 -29.05 -24.35
C ARG A 263 39.43 -28.12 -25.56
N ILE A 264 39.03 -26.87 -25.41
CA ILE A 264 39.16 -25.85 -26.47
C ILE A 264 40.64 -25.66 -26.81
N GLU A 265 41.51 -25.43 -25.82
CA GLU A 265 42.95 -25.29 -26.03
C GLU A 265 43.55 -26.53 -26.72
N SER A 266 43.11 -27.73 -26.33
CA SER A 266 43.54 -28.96 -27.01
C SER A 266 43.12 -28.98 -28.48
N LYS A 267 41.90 -28.55 -28.79
CA LYS A 267 41.39 -28.54 -30.16
C LYS A 267 42.00 -27.44 -31.02
N GLU A 268 42.30 -26.29 -30.45
CA GLU A 268 43.06 -25.23 -31.14
C GLU A 268 44.46 -25.73 -31.54
N ARG A 269 45.15 -26.45 -30.65
CA ARG A 269 46.44 -27.07 -31.00
C ARG A 269 46.33 -28.10 -32.12
N ASP A 270 45.32 -28.98 -32.07
CA ASP A 270 45.05 -29.95 -33.14
C ASP A 270 44.82 -29.26 -34.49
N LEU A 271 44.10 -28.13 -34.48
CA LEU A 271 43.72 -27.36 -35.67
C LEU A 271 44.95 -26.71 -36.31
N VAL A 272 45.81 -26.07 -35.51
CA VAL A 272 47.07 -25.46 -35.99
C VAL A 272 47.98 -26.50 -36.64
N GLU A 273 48.10 -27.69 -36.04
CA GLU A 273 48.93 -28.77 -36.60
C GLU A 273 48.34 -29.30 -37.93
N LYS A 274 47.01 -29.42 -38.01
CA LYS A 274 46.33 -29.83 -39.25
C LYS A 274 46.47 -28.79 -40.37
N GLU A 275 46.44 -27.51 -40.03
CA GLU A 275 46.64 -26.43 -40.99
C GLU A 275 48.08 -26.44 -41.55
N LYS A 276 49.08 -26.69 -40.70
CA LYS A 276 50.47 -26.88 -41.13
C LYS A 276 50.65 -28.08 -42.06
N GLN A 277 50.00 -29.21 -41.75
CA GLN A 277 50.00 -30.40 -42.61
C GLN A 277 49.35 -30.12 -43.96
N LEU A 278 48.24 -29.37 -43.98
CA LEU A 278 47.55 -28.98 -45.21
C LEU A 278 48.45 -28.09 -46.08
N GLN A 279 49.10 -27.07 -45.49
CA GLN A 279 50.03 -26.20 -46.21
C GLN A 279 51.18 -26.99 -46.84
N ALA A 280 51.76 -27.96 -46.11
CA ALA A 280 52.81 -28.82 -46.65
C ALA A 280 52.32 -29.64 -47.86
N LYS A 281 51.08 -30.17 -47.80
CA LYS A 281 50.47 -30.93 -48.90
C LYS A 281 50.16 -30.06 -50.12
N VAL A 282 49.77 -28.80 -49.92
CA VAL A 282 49.57 -27.84 -51.03
C VAL A 282 50.89 -27.58 -51.75
N VAL A 283 51.98 -27.31 -51.01
CA VAL A 283 53.31 -27.11 -51.60
C VAL A 283 53.79 -28.35 -52.36
N GLU A 284 53.58 -29.54 -51.81
CA GLU A 284 53.90 -30.80 -52.49
C GLU A 284 53.12 -30.95 -53.80
N SER A 285 51.81 -30.63 -53.80
CA SER A 285 50.97 -30.66 -54.99
C SER A 285 51.42 -29.68 -56.07
N ASP A 286 51.78 -28.45 -55.68
CA ASP A 286 52.29 -27.44 -56.60
C ASP A 286 53.62 -27.87 -57.25
N ASN A 287 54.53 -28.47 -56.47
CA ASN A 287 55.78 -29.02 -56.98
C ASN A 287 55.53 -30.14 -58.00
N ILE A 288 54.64 -31.08 -57.68
CA ILE A 288 54.24 -32.16 -58.60
C ILE A 288 53.63 -31.59 -59.89
N CYS A 289 52.81 -30.53 -59.79
CA CYS A 289 52.22 -29.87 -60.95
C CYS A 289 53.29 -29.22 -61.85
N GLN A 290 54.29 -28.56 -61.26
CA GLN A 290 55.41 -27.97 -62.01
C GLN A 290 56.27 -29.05 -62.68
N GLU A 291 56.58 -30.13 -61.98
CA GLU A 291 57.34 -31.26 -62.51
C GLU A 291 56.61 -31.90 -63.71
N ASN A 292 55.31 -32.17 -63.56
CA ASN A 292 54.47 -32.69 -64.66
C ASN A 292 54.45 -31.76 -65.87
N LYS A 293 54.43 -30.43 -65.66
CA LYS A 293 54.47 -29.44 -66.75
C LYS A 293 55.82 -29.45 -67.48
N MET A 294 56.92 -29.63 -66.74
CA MET A 294 58.27 -29.75 -67.30
C MET A 294 58.46 -31.08 -68.07
N LEU A 295 57.91 -32.18 -67.53
CA LEU A 295 57.92 -33.49 -68.17
C LEU A 295 57.12 -33.45 -69.49
N LYS A 296 55.93 -32.86 -69.52
CA LYS A 296 55.15 -32.65 -70.75
C LYS A 296 55.93 -31.90 -71.83
N LYS A 297 56.57 -30.79 -71.47
CA LYS A 297 57.41 -30.02 -72.41
C LYS A 297 58.58 -30.83 -72.95
N LYS A 298 59.24 -31.65 -72.11
CA LYS A 298 60.32 -32.54 -72.56
C LYS A 298 59.81 -33.59 -73.55
N VAL A 299 58.66 -34.22 -73.26
CA VAL A 299 58.03 -35.21 -74.14
C VAL A 299 57.65 -34.61 -75.49
N GLU A 300 57.09 -33.41 -75.52
CA GLU A 300 56.70 -32.70 -76.77
C GLU A 300 57.91 -32.30 -77.65
N SER A 301 59.13 -32.22 -77.07
CA SER A 301 60.33 -31.73 -77.76
C SER A 301 61.26 -32.82 -78.32
N GLN A 302 60.96 -34.11 -78.09
CA GLN A 302 61.83 -35.20 -78.54
C GLN A 302 61.47 -35.68 -79.96
N PRO A 303 62.43 -35.82 -80.89
CA PRO A 303 62.20 -36.44 -82.19
C PRO A 303 62.08 -37.96 -82.04
N PHE A 304 61.00 -38.48 -82.62
CA PHE A 304 60.52 -39.86 -82.51
C PHE A 304 61.54 -40.92 -82.94
N ASN A 305 61.99 -41.75 -81.99
CA ASN A 305 62.83 -42.94 -82.21
C ASN A 305 62.07 -44.22 -81.82
N THR A 306 62.31 -45.34 -82.51
CA THR A 306 61.62 -46.62 -82.29
C THR A 306 61.85 -47.24 -80.90
N ARG A 307 62.93 -46.84 -80.19
CA ARG A 307 63.12 -47.15 -78.75
C ARG A 307 62.17 -46.38 -77.83
N ASP A 308 61.71 -45.20 -78.23
CA ASP A 308 60.75 -44.40 -77.46
C ASP A 308 59.34 -45.00 -77.54
N VAL A 309 59.00 -45.70 -78.62
CA VAL A 309 57.73 -46.45 -78.73
C VAL A 309 57.68 -47.59 -77.71
N GLU A 310 58.76 -48.35 -77.53
CA GLU A 310 58.81 -49.40 -76.50
C GLU A 310 58.85 -48.84 -75.08
N ARG A 311 59.52 -47.71 -74.87
CA ARG A 311 59.54 -47.01 -73.58
C ARG A 311 58.16 -46.43 -73.24
N MET A 312 57.52 -45.74 -74.18
CA MET A 312 56.14 -45.25 -74.04
C MET A 312 55.16 -46.38 -73.82
N LYS A 313 55.35 -47.56 -74.45
CA LYS A 313 54.48 -48.72 -74.22
C LYS A 313 54.63 -49.28 -72.79
N ARG A 314 55.85 -49.26 -72.23
CA ARG A 314 56.11 -49.63 -70.82
C ARG A 314 55.61 -48.58 -69.84
N GLU A 315 55.79 -47.29 -70.15
CA GLU A 315 55.28 -46.19 -69.32
C GLU A 315 53.75 -46.10 -69.38
N LEU A 316 53.13 -46.40 -70.53
CA LEU A 316 51.68 -46.54 -70.67
C LEU A 316 51.16 -47.71 -69.83
N GLN A 317 51.81 -48.87 -69.85
CA GLN A 317 51.46 -50.00 -68.98
C GLN A 317 51.67 -49.73 -67.49
N ALA A 318 52.59 -48.84 -67.13
CA ALA A 318 52.74 -48.38 -65.74
C ALA A 318 51.60 -47.41 -65.38
N ALA A 319 51.31 -46.44 -66.23
CA ALA A 319 50.22 -45.49 -66.03
C ALA A 319 48.83 -46.18 -66.02
N GLU A 320 48.63 -47.23 -66.82
CA GLU A 320 47.42 -48.05 -66.81
C GLU A 320 47.26 -48.83 -65.49
N ARG A 321 48.37 -49.31 -64.90
CA ARG A 321 48.35 -49.93 -63.57
C ARG A 321 48.07 -48.91 -62.47
N ASP A 322 48.75 -47.77 -62.50
CA ASP A 322 48.55 -46.71 -61.51
C ASP A 322 47.12 -46.14 -61.59
N ALA A 323 46.57 -46.01 -62.80
CA ALA A 323 45.17 -45.64 -63.02
C ALA A 323 44.21 -46.70 -62.47
N GLY A 324 44.50 -48.00 -62.67
CA GLY A 324 43.72 -49.09 -62.09
C GLY A 324 43.78 -49.12 -60.55
N GLU A 325 44.93 -48.87 -59.95
CA GLU A 325 45.08 -48.76 -58.49
C GLU A 325 44.35 -47.53 -57.95
N ALA A 326 44.40 -46.39 -58.64
CA ALA A 326 43.64 -45.20 -58.30
C ALA A 326 42.12 -45.42 -58.44
N GLU A 327 41.68 -46.19 -59.45
CA GLU A 327 40.28 -46.53 -59.66
C GLU A 327 39.76 -47.48 -58.56
N LEU A 328 40.56 -48.45 -58.14
CA LEU A 328 40.27 -49.30 -56.98
C LEU A 328 40.18 -48.48 -55.69
N ALA A 329 41.14 -47.57 -55.45
CA ALA A 329 41.10 -46.69 -54.29
C ALA A 329 39.88 -45.77 -54.30
N ARG A 330 39.48 -45.27 -55.48
CA ARG A 330 38.24 -44.49 -55.64
C ARG A 330 37.01 -45.34 -55.30
N ASN A 331 36.95 -46.59 -55.75
CA ASN A 331 35.84 -47.49 -55.45
C ASN A 331 35.73 -47.77 -53.93
N ASP A 332 36.86 -47.96 -53.24
CA ASP A 332 36.90 -48.10 -51.77
C ASP A 332 36.37 -46.84 -51.06
N TRP A 333 36.69 -45.64 -51.57
CA TRP A 333 36.18 -44.38 -51.05
C TRP A 333 34.69 -44.18 -51.35
N GLU A 334 34.22 -44.59 -52.52
CA GLU A 334 32.80 -44.59 -52.87
C GLU A 334 32.02 -45.51 -51.93
N GLU A 335 32.53 -46.71 -51.63
CA GLU A 335 31.90 -47.64 -50.68
C GLU A 335 31.80 -47.03 -49.27
N LYS A 336 32.87 -46.37 -48.79
CA LYS A 336 32.84 -45.63 -47.51
C LYS A 336 31.86 -44.47 -47.51
N CYS A 337 31.74 -43.73 -48.61
CA CYS A 337 30.74 -42.68 -48.76
C CYS A 337 29.33 -43.26 -48.70
N TRP A 338 29.07 -44.37 -49.40
CA TRP A 338 27.78 -45.08 -49.34
C TRP A 338 27.44 -45.55 -47.92
N GLU A 339 28.43 -46.03 -47.16
CA GLU A 339 28.24 -46.47 -45.77
C GLU A 339 27.96 -45.31 -44.81
N LEU A 340 28.64 -44.17 -45.01
CA LEU A 340 28.35 -42.92 -44.30
C LEU A 340 26.95 -42.39 -44.62
N ASP A 341 26.56 -42.36 -45.90
CA ASP A 341 25.23 -41.91 -46.34
C ASP A 341 24.13 -42.81 -45.78
N ARG A 342 24.35 -44.13 -45.76
CA ARG A 342 23.45 -45.08 -45.11
C ARG A 342 23.32 -44.81 -43.61
N THR A 343 24.44 -44.53 -42.94
CA THR A 343 24.45 -44.21 -41.50
C THR A 343 23.73 -42.90 -41.22
N LEU A 344 23.95 -41.87 -42.04
CA LEU A 344 23.25 -40.58 -41.97
C LEU A 344 21.74 -40.75 -42.19
N ALA A 345 21.34 -41.53 -43.20
CA ALA A 345 19.93 -41.81 -43.48
C ALA A 345 19.23 -42.56 -42.33
N ASN A 346 19.92 -43.51 -41.69
CA ASN A 346 19.39 -44.19 -40.50
C ASN A 346 19.24 -43.21 -39.32
N ASN A 347 20.27 -42.41 -39.05
CA ASN A 347 20.21 -41.41 -37.98
C ASN A 347 19.08 -40.39 -38.21
N ILE A 348 18.85 -39.96 -39.45
CA ILE A 348 17.73 -39.07 -39.81
C ILE A 348 16.39 -39.78 -39.56
N ARG A 349 16.24 -41.03 -39.97
CA ARG A 349 15.03 -41.83 -39.74
C ARG A 349 14.74 -42.03 -38.25
N ASP A 350 15.77 -42.16 -37.42
CA ASP A 350 15.63 -42.30 -35.97
C ASP A 350 15.33 -40.95 -35.29
N LEU A 351 15.82 -39.84 -35.84
CA LEU A 351 15.56 -38.48 -35.33
C LEU A 351 14.16 -37.95 -35.69
N GLU A 352 13.57 -38.36 -36.81
CA GLU A 352 12.21 -37.97 -37.21
C GLU A 352 11.12 -38.29 -36.17
N PRO A 353 10.98 -39.52 -35.65
CA PRO A 353 9.97 -39.85 -34.65
C PRO A 353 10.26 -39.12 -33.33
N ILE A 354 11.53 -38.99 -32.93
CA ILE A 354 11.91 -38.22 -31.72
C ILE A 354 11.49 -36.75 -31.86
N THR A 355 11.73 -36.15 -33.03
CA THR A 355 11.34 -34.76 -33.31
C THR A 355 9.82 -34.61 -33.33
N ARG A 356 9.11 -35.57 -33.92
CA ARG A 356 7.63 -35.59 -33.92
C ARG A 356 7.07 -35.73 -32.51
N ASP A 357 7.66 -36.60 -31.70
CA ASP A 357 7.25 -36.86 -30.32
C ASP A 357 7.59 -35.68 -29.41
N CYS A 358 8.75 -35.03 -29.58
CA CYS A 358 9.09 -33.75 -28.95
C CYS A 358 8.12 -32.65 -29.36
N ASN A 359 7.76 -32.54 -30.64
CA ASN A 359 6.79 -31.55 -31.11
C ASN A 359 5.37 -31.84 -30.61
N GLN A 360 4.99 -33.11 -30.46
CA GLN A 360 3.70 -33.51 -29.91
C GLN A 360 3.67 -33.32 -28.39
N ALA A 361 4.78 -33.55 -27.70
CA ALA A 361 4.99 -33.22 -26.30
C ALA A 361 4.95 -31.70 -26.09
N LEU A 362 5.59 -30.91 -26.95
CA LEU A 362 5.52 -29.44 -26.95
C LEU A 362 4.10 -28.95 -27.22
N LYS A 363 3.34 -29.56 -28.15
CA LYS A 363 1.90 -29.25 -28.34
C LYS A 363 1.03 -29.58 -27.12
N ARG A 364 1.40 -30.61 -26.34
CA ARG A 364 0.73 -30.95 -25.08
C ARG A 364 1.17 -30.05 -23.92
N PHE A 365 2.42 -29.60 -23.94
CA PHE A 365 3.02 -28.71 -22.94
C PHE A 365 2.55 -27.26 -23.13
N PHE A 366 2.43 -26.82 -24.37
CA PHE A 366 1.77 -25.59 -24.79
C PHE A 366 0.34 -25.91 -25.23
N SER A 367 -0.54 -26.29 -24.29
CA SER A 367 -1.97 -26.22 -24.60
C SER A 367 -2.28 -24.75 -24.92
N PHE A 368 -2.65 -24.45 -26.17
CA PHE A 368 -3.07 -23.10 -26.54
C PHE A 368 -4.19 -22.66 -25.59
N PRO A 369 -4.17 -21.40 -25.11
CA PRO A 369 -5.23 -20.95 -24.23
C PRO A 369 -6.54 -20.92 -25.04
N LEU A 370 -7.56 -21.60 -24.52
CA LEU A 370 -8.90 -21.54 -25.08
C LEU A 370 -9.52 -20.20 -24.72
N ASP A 371 -10.21 -19.55 -25.67
CA ASP A 371 -11.04 -18.41 -25.33
C ASP A 371 -12.21 -18.83 -24.44
N ILE A 372 -12.95 -17.85 -23.91
CA ILE A 372 -14.09 -18.13 -23.04
C ILE A 372 -15.20 -18.94 -23.73
N ASP A 373 -15.25 -18.96 -25.07
CA ASP A 373 -16.17 -19.78 -25.88
C ASP A 373 -15.58 -21.16 -26.24
N LYS A 374 -14.47 -21.56 -25.59
CA LYS A 374 -13.75 -22.83 -25.76
C LYS A 374 -13.16 -23.05 -27.16
N LYS A 375 -12.76 -21.98 -27.84
CA LYS A 375 -12.05 -22.03 -29.13
C LYS A 375 -10.56 -21.80 -28.94
N ASP A 376 -9.75 -22.49 -29.74
CA ASP A 376 -8.29 -22.31 -29.73
C ASP A 376 -7.90 -20.88 -30.12
N VAL A 377 -7.11 -20.23 -29.25
CA VAL A 377 -6.52 -18.93 -29.55
C VAL A 377 -5.06 -19.12 -29.97
N SER A 378 -4.76 -18.79 -31.24
CA SER A 378 -3.38 -18.77 -31.71
C SER A 378 -2.59 -17.65 -31.03
N LEU A 379 -1.50 -18.01 -30.35
CA LEU A 379 -0.59 -17.08 -29.70
C LEU A 379 0.10 -16.12 -30.68
N SER A 380 0.13 -16.45 -31.97
CA SER A 380 0.66 -15.58 -33.03
C SER A 380 -0.05 -14.22 -33.08
N LYS A 381 -1.32 -14.14 -32.66
CA LYS A 381 -2.12 -12.90 -32.58
C LYS A 381 -1.53 -11.86 -31.62
N PHE A 382 -0.73 -12.31 -30.65
CA PHE A 382 -0.17 -11.48 -29.59
C PHE A 382 1.32 -11.12 -29.83
N LYS A 383 1.92 -11.63 -30.91
CA LYS A 383 3.34 -11.39 -31.22
C LYS A 383 3.60 -9.90 -31.47
N GLY A 384 4.60 -9.34 -30.79
CA GLY A 384 4.98 -7.93 -30.92
C GLY A 384 4.10 -6.95 -30.12
N LYS A 385 3.11 -7.44 -29.37
CA LYS A 385 2.29 -6.63 -28.46
C LYS A 385 2.83 -6.70 -27.03
N VAL A 386 2.55 -5.68 -26.24
CA VAL A 386 2.74 -5.70 -24.79
C VAL A 386 1.51 -6.38 -24.18
N LEU A 387 1.71 -7.38 -23.31
CA LEU A 387 0.61 -8.15 -22.74
C LEU A 387 0.48 -7.86 -21.25
N LEU A 388 -0.73 -7.56 -20.79
CA LEU A 388 -1.07 -7.52 -19.38
C LEU A 388 -1.96 -8.72 -19.07
N ILE A 389 -1.38 -9.73 -18.42
CA ILE A 389 -2.05 -11.00 -18.11
C ILE A 389 -2.56 -10.95 -16.67
N VAL A 390 -3.85 -11.22 -16.46
CA VAL A 390 -4.51 -11.05 -15.15
C VAL A 390 -5.41 -12.23 -14.82
N ASN A 391 -5.36 -12.72 -13.58
CA ASN A 391 -6.35 -13.67 -13.09
C ASN A 391 -7.57 -12.92 -12.53
N VAL A 392 -8.76 -13.17 -13.06
CA VAL A 392 -9.96 -12.39 -12.74
C VAL A 392 -10.98 -13.22 -11.96
N ALA A 393 -11.80 -12.52 -11.17
CA ALA A 393 -12.91 -13.10 -10.42
C ALA A 393 -14.12 -12.15 -10.41
N SER A 394 -15.34 -12.67 -10.52
CA SER A 394 -16.58 -11.86 -10.54
C SER A 394 -17.07 -11.46 -9.14
N ARG A 395 -16.76 -12.24 -8.10
CA ARG A 395 -17.28 -12.05 -6.72
C ARG A 395 -16.20 -11.64 -5.72
N CYS A 396 -15.14 -10.96 -6.18
CA CYS A 396 -14.08 -10.45 -5.31
C CYS A 396 -14.37 -9.00 -4.91
N GLY A 397 -13.91 -8.58 -3.72
CA GLY A 397 -13.99 -7.18 -3.30
C GLY A 397 -13.20 -6.22 -4.21
N LEU A 398 -12.24 -6.73 -4.97
CA LEU A 398 -11.41 -5.98 -5.91
C LEU A 398 -11.98 -5.94 -7.34
N THR A 399 -13.08 -6.65 -7.61
CA THR A 399 -13.64 -6.82 -8.96
C THR A 399 -14.03 -5.49 -9.58
N SER A 400 -14.76 -4.66 -8.85
CA SER A 400 -15.31 -3.42 -9.42
C SER A 400 -14.21 -2.44 -9.85
N SER A 401 -13.21 -2.20 -9.01
CA SER A 401 -12.10 -1.30 -9.37
C SER A 401 -11.25 -1.89 -10.48
N ASN A 402 -10.84 -3.15 -10.36
CA ASN A 402 -9.93 -3.74 -11.34
C ASN A 402 -10.55 -3.85 -12.73
N TYR A 403 -11.79 -4.32 -12.88
CA TYR A 403 -12.41 -4.40 -14.20
C TYR A 403 -12.62 -3.02 -14.81
N THR A 404 -13.09 -2.03 -14.04
CA THR A 404 -13.26 -0.65 -14.56
C THR A 404 -11.94 -0.05 -15.03
N GLU A 405 -10.89 -0.20 -14.23
CA GLU A 405 -9.57 0.35 -14.55
C GLU A 405 -8.90 -0.41 -15.71
N LEU A 406 -9.05 -1.73 -15.79
CA LEU A 406 -8.56 -2.53 -16.92
C LEU A 406 -9.28 -2.18 -18.22
N SER A 407 -10.60 -2.01 -18.20
CA SER A 407 -11.36 -1.60 -19.39
C SER A 407 -10.92 -0.22 -19.88
N HIS A 408 -10.75 0.75 -18.97
CA HIS A 408 -10.27 2.08 -19.32
C HIS A 408 -8.83 2.07 -19.85
N LEU A 409 -7.96 1.28 -19.24
CA LEU A 409 -6.57 1.14 -19.69
C LEU A 409 -6.50 0.47 -21.07
N TYR A 410 -7.32 -0.55 -21.32
CA TYR A 410 -7.40 -1.19 -22.63
C TYR A 410 -7.97 -0.25 -23.70
N GLU A 411 -9.03 0.50 -23.40
CA GLU A 411 -9.62 1.48 -24.32
C GLU A 411 -8.60 2.52 -24.81
N ASN A 412 -7.74 3.01 -23.92
CA ASN A 412 -6.75 4.05 -24.24
C ASN A 412 -5.49 3.53 -24.95
N PHE A 413 -5.15 2.25 -24.80
CA PHE A 413 -3.86 1.72 -25.21
C PHE A 413 -3.90 0.51 -26.16
N LYS A 414 -5.08 -0.05 -26.46
CA LYS A 414 -5.22 -1.17 -27.41
C LYS A 414 -4.62 -0.85 -28.79
N ASP A 415 -4.86 0.37 -29.29
CA ASP A 415 -4.34 0.83 -30.58
C ASP A 415 -2.84 1.12 -30.56
N ARG A 416 -2.25 1.22 -29.36
CA ARG A 416 -0.80 1.42 -29.15
C ARG A 416 -0.05 0.11 -28.89
N GLY A 417 -0.73 -1.03 -29.10
CA GLY A 417 -0.12 -2.36 -29.02
C GLY A 417 -0.21 -3.01 -27.64
N LEU A 418 -1.08 -2.55 -26.76
CA LEU A 418 -1.43 -3.26 -25.53
C LEU A 418 -2.50 -4.32 -25.79
N GLU A 419 -2.35 -5.49 -25.16
CA GLU A 419 -3.40 -6.50 -25.06
C GLU A 419 -3.58 -6.92 -23.59
N VAL A 420 -4.82 -6.91 -23.10
CA VAL A 420 -5.15 -7.43 -21.76
C VAL A 420 -5.69 -8.85 -21.92
N LEU A 421 -5.08 -9.83 -21.24
CA LEU A 421 -5.51 -11.23 -21.30
C LEU A 421 -6.08 -11.63 -19.93
N ALA A 422 -7.41 -11.74 -19.86
CA ALA A 422 -8.11 -12.04 -18.62
C ALA A 422 -8.40 -13.55 -18.48
N PHE A 423 -7.92 -14.14 -17.40
CA PHE A 423 -8.08 -15.57 -17.10
C PHE A 423 -8.96 -15.75 -15.85
N PRO A 424 -10.23 -16.13 -16.00
CA PRO A 424 -11.09 -16.40 -14.86
C PRO A 424 -10.52 -17.52 -13.99
N CYS A 425 -10.51 -17.34 -12.67
CA CYS A 425 -9.96 -18.31 -11.74
C CYS A 425 -10.81 -18.45 -10.48
N ASN A 426 -11.16 -19.68 -10.11
CA ASN A 426 -12.01 -19.96 -8.96
C ASN A 426 -11.25 -20.48 -7.73
N GLN A 427 -9.91 -20.51 -7.78
CA GLN A 427 -9.07 -21.08 -6.72
C GLN A 427 -9.01 -20.21 -5.44
N PHE A 428 -9.44 -18.95 -5.51
CA PHE A 428 -9.36 -18.00 -4.40
C PHE A 428 -10.76 -17.68 -3.87
N GLY A 429 -11.10 -18.27 -2.72
CA GLY A 429 -12.37 -18.06 -2.03
C GLY A 429 -13.62 -18.45 -2.82
N MET A 430 -13.48 -19.29 -3.86
CA MET A 430 -14.56 -19.67 -4.78
C MET A 430 -15.31 -18.46 -5.37
N GLN A 431 -14.56 -17.40 -5.68
CA GLN A 431 -15.11 -16.10 -6.12
C GLN A 431 -15.42 -16.02 -7.62
N GLU A 432 -15.19 -17.08 -8.38
CA GLU A 432 -15.55 -17.18 -9.80
C GLU A 432 -16.31 -18.50 -10.09
N PRO A 433 -17.47 -18.73 -9.44
CA PRO A 433 -18.16 -20.02 -9.51
C PRO A 433 -18.96 -20.22 -10.81
N GLY A 434 -19.27 -19.15 -11.54
CA GLY A 434 -20.18 -19.17 -12.70
C GLY A 434 -19.62 -19.90 -13.92
N SER A 435 -20.47 -20.23 -14.90
CA SER A 435 -20.01 -20.79 -16.18
C SER A 435 -19.25 -19.75 -17.01
N ASN A 436 -18.54 -20.18 -18.06
CA ASN A 436 -17.87 -19.26 -18.97
C ASN A 436 -18.82 -18.23 -19.59
N GLU A 437 -20.03 -18.65 -19.94
CA GLU A 437 -21.07 -17.78 -20.48
C GLU A 437 -21.49 -16.72 -19.46
N GLU A 438 -21.69 -17.10 -18.19
CA GLU A 438 -22.03 -16.18 -17.10
C GLU A 438 -20.89 -15.19 -16.82
N ILE A 439 -19.64 -15.67 -16.82
CA ILE A 439 -18.44 -14.84 -16.59
C ILE A 439 -18.28 -13.82 -17.71
N LYS A 440 -18.41 -14.26 -18.96
CA LYS A 440 -18.36 -13.38 -20.14
C LYS A 440 -19.45 -12.33 -20.07
N GLN A 441 -20.69 -12.74 -19.80
CA GLN A 441 -21.82 -11.82 -19.70
C GLN A 441 -21.61 -10.80 -18.58
N PHE A 442 -21.11 -11.24 -17.42
CA PHE A 442 -20.79 -10.36 -16.31
C PHE A 442 -19.74 -9.31 -16.68
N ALA A 443 -18.58 -9.74 -17.20
CA ALA A 443 -17.48 -8.84 -17.54
C ALA A 443 -17.85 -7.85 -18.67
N CYS A 444 -18.45 -8.35 -19.76
CA CYS A 444 -18.79 -7.51 -20.91
C CYS A 444 -19.97 -6.58 -20.64
N THR A 445 -21.00 -7.04 -19.92
CA THR A 445 -22.20 -6.21 -19.68
C THR A 445 -21.97 -5.19 -18.58
N LYS A 446 -21.37 -5.61 -17.46
CA LYS A 446 -21.24 -4.76 -16.27
C LYS A 446 -20.05 -3.79 -16.37
N PHE A 447 -18.96 -4.23 -16.99
CA PHE A 447 -17.71 -3.46 -17.02
C PHE A 447 -17.23 -3.11 -18.42
N LYS A 448 -18.01 -3.43 -19.46
CA LYS A 448 -17.66 -3.18 -20.87
C LYS A 448 -16.26 -3.71 -21.22
N ALA A 449 -15.91 -4.89 -20.69
CA ALA A 449 -14.64 -5.53 -21.00
C ALA A 449 -14.60 -5.89 -22.50
N GLU A 450 -13.80 -5.16 -23.27
CA GLU A 450 -13.56 -5.39 -24.71
C GLU A 450 -12.31 -6.24 -24.99
N PHE A 451 -11.53 -6.55 -23.94
CA PHE A 451 -10.32 -7.34 -24.04
C PHE A 451 -10.60 -8.86 -24.02
N PRO A 452 -9.70 -9.70 -24.56
CA PRO A 452 -9.85 -11.16 -24.55
C PRO A 452 -10.02 -11.74 -23.14
N ILE A 453 -11.11 -12.50 -22.96
CA ILE A 453 -11.35 -13.33 -21.79
C ILE A 453 -11.21 -14.79 -22.21
N PHE A 454 -10.45 -15.55 -21.44
CA PHE A 454 -10.12 -16.95 -21.71
C PHE A 454 -11.01 -17.90 -20.91
N ASP A 455 -10.88 -19.20 -21.21
CA ASP A 455 -11.47 -20.26 -20.41
C ASP A 455 -11.04 -20.15 -18.94
N LYS A 456 -11.89 -20.64 -18.04
CA LYS A 456 -11.56 -20.67 -16.63
C LYS A 456 -10.39 -21.63 -16.40
N VAL A 457 -9.37 -21.14 -15.71
CA VAL A 457 -8.13 -21.89 -15.49
C VAL A 457 -7.72 -21.93 -14.03
N ASP A 458 -6.97 -22.96 -13.69
CA ASP A 458 -6.19 -23.01 -12.46
C ASP A 458 -4.87 -22.28 -12.68
N VAL A 459 -4.50 -21.43 -11.72
CA VAL A 459 -3.27 -20.64 -11.73
C VAL A 459 -2.21 -21.21 -10.77
N ASN A 460 -2.64 -22.11 -9.87
CA ASN A 460 -1.82 -22.82 -8.90
C ASN A 460 -2.12 -24.33 -8.89
N GLY A 461 -1.18 -25.12 -8.34
CA GLY A 461 -1.33 -26.57 -8.20
C GLY A 461 -0.98 -27.39 -9.46
N PRO A 462 -1.23 -28.71 -9.44
CA PRO A 462 -0.82 -29.63 -10.51
C PRO A 462 -1.54 -29.38 -11.84
N PHE A 463 -2.70 -28.72 -11.81
CA PHE A 463 -3.49 -28.36 -12.99
C PHE A 463 -3.26 -26.91 -13.44
N THR A 464 -2.21 -26.24 -12.93
CA THR A 464 -1.87 -24.87 -13.33
C THR A 464 -1.78 -24.78 -14.86
N ALA A 465 -2.50 -23.84 -15.47
CA ALA A 465 -2.43 -23.61 -16.90
C ALA A 465 -0.99 -23.28 -17.35
N PRO A 466 -0.52 -23.79 -18.50
CA PRO A 466 0.85 -23.58 -18.96
C PRO A 466 1.30 -22.12 -18.99
N VAL A 467 0.39 -21.20 -19.34
CA VAL A 467 0.67 -19.76 -19.30
C VAL A 467 1.04 -19.28 -17.89
N TYR A 468 0.33 -19.71 -16.85
CA TYR A 468 0.65 -19.36 -15.46
C TYR A 468 1.89 -20.10 -14.94
N GLN A 469 2.20 -21.30 -15.44
CA GLN A 469 3.48 -21.95 -15.12
C GLN A 469 4.66 -21.11 -15.62
N PHE A 470 4.59 -20.65 -16.88
CA PHE A 470 5.60 -19.79 -17.48
C PHE A 470 5.72 -18.42 -16.77
N LEU A 471 4.60 -17.77 -16.49
CA LEU A 471 4.61 -16.45 -15.83
C LEU A 471 5.22 -16.52 -14.45
N LYS A 472 4.89 -17.55 -13.67
CA LYS A 472 5.42 -17.76 -12.33
C LYS A 472 6.93 -18.03 -12.37
N SER A 473 7.38 -18.96 -13.23
CA SER A 473 8.81 -19.31 -13.34
C SER A 473 9.67 -18.17 -13.88
N SER A 474 9.12 -17.32 -14.74
CA SER A 474 9.86 -16.21 -15.35
C SER A 474 9.91 -14.94 -14.47
N SER A 475 9.07 -14.85 -13.44
CA SER A 475 8.95 -13.66 -12.59
C SER A 475 9.90 -13.62 -11.38
N GLY A 476 10.74 -14.65 -11.18
CA GLY A 476 12.01 -14.61 -10.45
C GLY A 476 12.07 -13.81 -9.14
N GLY A 477 11.03 -13.83 -8.31
CA GLY A 477 10.97 -13.06 -7.07
C GLY A 477 11.17 -13.93 -5.82
N PHE A 478 11.89 -13.39 -4.83
CA PHE A 478 12.16 -13.95 -3.49
C PHE A 478 10.93 -14.43 -2.67
N PHE A 479 9.70 -14.31 -3.21
CA PHE A 479 8.43 -14.53 -2.54
C PHE A 479 7.54 -15.55 -3.27
N GLY A 480 8.08 -16.72 -3.58
CA GLY A 480 7.31 -17.91 -3.93
C GLY A 480 6.60 -17.89 -5.30
N ASP A 481 6.63 -19.03 -5.95
CA ASP A 481 6.10 -19.25 -7.31
C ASP A 481 4.57 -19.30 -7.39
N LEU A 482 3.83 -19.02 -6.30
CA LEU A 482 2.38 -19.12 -6.26
C LEU A 482 1.70 -17.76 -6.44
N VAL A 483 0.62 -17.75 -7.24
CA VAL A 483 -0.31 -16.62 -7.31
C VAL A 483 -1.04 -16.52 -5.97
N LYS A 484 -1.05 -15.34 -5.34
CA LYS A 484 -1.49 -15.17 -3.96
C LYS A 484 -2.99 -14.89 -3.84
N TRP A 485 -3.59 -14.24 -4.85
CA TRP A 485 -5.02 -13.90 -4.85
C TRP A 485 -5.55 -13.57 -6.25
N ASN A 486 -6.84 -13.26 -6.36
CA ASN A 486 -7.47 -12.68 -7.56
C ASN A 486 -6.88 -11.30 -7.88
N PHE A 487 -6.81 -10.97 -9.18
CA PHE A 487 -6.30 -9.71 -9.75
C PHE A 487 -4.78 -9.49 -9.63
N GLU A 488 -4.02 -10.56 -9.52
CA GLU A 488 -2.58 -10.52 -9.72
C GLU A 488 -2.27 -10.37 -11.22
N LYS A 489 -1.27 -9.54 -11.55
CA LYS A 489 -1.06 -9.06 -12.92
C LYS A 489 0.39 -9.27 -13.33
N PHE A 490 0.59 -9.71 -14.56
CA PHE A 490 1.91 -9.91 -15.14
C PHE A 490 2.04 -9.06 -16.39
N LEU A 491 3.06 -8.21 -16.42
CA LEU A 491 3.37 -7.39 -17.59
C LEU A 491 4.43 -8.11 -18.42
N VAL A 492 4.14 -8.34 -19.69
CA VAL A 492 5.01 -9.04 -20.65
C VAL A 492 5.33 -8.09 -21.79
N ASP A 493 6.61 -7.98 -22.15
CA ASP A 493 7.04 -7.13 -23.25
C ASP A 493 6.73 -7.74 -24.63
N LYS A 494 6.98 -6.96 -25.68
CA LYS A 494 6.81 -7.34 -27.09
C LYS A 494 7.62 -8.57 -27.54
N ASN A 495 8.67 -8.93 -26.78
CA ASN A 495 9.52 -10.08 -27.05
C ASN A 495 9.04 -11.33 -26.29
N GLY A 496 7.99 -11.22 -25.47
CA GLY A 496 7.46 -12.31 -24.66
C GLY A 496 8.18 -12.49 -23.32
N LYS A 497 9.00 -11.52 -22.88
CA LYS A 497 9.67 -11.56 -21.57
C LYS A 497 8.77 -10.95 -20.50
N VAL A 498 8.62 -11.64 -19.37
CA VAL A 498 7.94 -11.09 -18.18
C VAL A 498 8.81 -9.95 -17.62
N VAL A 499 8.26 -8.74 -17.62
CA VAL A 499 8.95 -7.52 -17.16
C VAL A 499 8.70 -7.30 -15.68
N GLU A 500 7.45 -7.43 -15.24
CA GLU A 500 7.04 -7.10 -13.88
C GLU A 500 5.83 -7.92 -13.44
N ARG A 501 5.72 -8.16 -12.13
CA ARG A 501 4.61 -8.87 -11.49
C ARG A 501 3.98 -7.99 -10.42
N TYR A 502 2.71 -7.63 -10.59
CA TYR A 502 1.99 -6.73 -9.71
C TYR A 502 1.01 -7.47 -8.81
N PRO A 503 1.02 -7.20 -7.49
CA PRO A 503 0.06 -7.79 -6.57
C PRO A 503 -1.37 -7.29 -6.84
N PRO A 504 -2.39 -8.01 -6.33
CA PRO A 504 -3.81 -7.63 -6.40
C PRO A 504 -4.14 -6.18 -6.03
N THR A 505 -3.39 -5.62 -5.08
CA THR A 505 -3.59 -4.27 -4.54
C THR A 505 -3.07 -3.17 -5.46
N THR A 506 -2.23 -3.49 -6.45
CA THR A 506 -1.77 -2.52 -7.44
C THR A 506 -2.90 -2.21 -8.40
N SER A 507 -3.28 -0.94 -8.45
CA SER A 507 -4.26 -0.40 -9.41
C SER A 507 -3.72 -0.56 -10.83
N PRO A 508 -4.50 -1.07 -11.80
CA PRO A 508 -4.12 -1.05 -13.21
C PRO A 508 -3.59 0.29 -13.71
N PHE A 509 -4.09 1.43 -13.20
CA PHE A 509 -3.61 2.76 -13.60
C PHE A 509 -2.20 3.09 -13.13
N GLN A 510 -1.70 2.41 -12.10
CA GLN A 510 -0.32 2.59 -11.62
C GLN A 510 0.69 1.77 -12.42
N ILE A 511 0.23 0.91 -13.34
CA ILE A 511 1.10 0.13 -14.19
C ILE A 511 1.60 1.06 -15.29
N GLU A 512 2.84 1.52 -15.15
CA GLU A 512 3.53 2.25 -16.20
C GLU A 512 3.79 1.31 -17.37
N VAL A 513 2.92 1.38 -18.37
CA VAL A 513 3.17 0.72 -19.64
C VAL A 513 4.00 1.68 -20.49
N ASN A 514 5.32 1.48 -20.46
CA ASN A 514 6.24 2.18 -21.36
C ASN A 514 5.99 1.70 -22.79
N PHE A 515 5.09 2.38 -23.51
CA PHE A 515 4.96 2.24 -24.94
C PHE A 515 6.14 2.98 -25.60
N PRO A 516 6.96 2.33 -26.45
CA PRO A 516 7.86 3.09 -27.29
C PRO A 516 7.03 4.07 -28.11
N THR A 517 7.29 5.36 -27.93
CA THR A 517 6.87 6.39 -28.87
C THR A 517 7.41 6.02 -30.24
N ALA A 518 6.55 6.13 -31.25
CA ALA A 518 6.86 5.86 -32.66
C ALA A 518 8.13 6.57 -33.13
#